data_AF-A0A2E8Z2Y2-F1
#
_entry.id   AF-A0A2E8Z2Y2-F1
#
_cell.length_a   1.000
_cell.length_b   1.000
_cell.length_c   1.000
_cell.angle_alpha   90.00
_cell.angle_beta   90.00
_cell.angle_gamma   90.00
#
_symmetry.space_group_name_H-M   'P 1'
#
loop_
_entity.id
_entity.type
_entity.pdbx_description
1 polymer ?
#
loop_
_entity_poly.entity_id
_entity_poly.type
_entity_poly.pdbx_seq_one_letter_code
_entity_poly.pdbx_strand_id
1 'polypeptide(L)' 'MAYDAVLRNLAVIGEAVRTLPSEVKDARPDVAWPAIAGLRNVVIHEYFKVNPAIIRDIVDNHLVPLREALTQSPEP' A
#
# COMPACT_ATOMS: atom_id res chain seq x y z
N MET A 1 12.89 -15.20 3.86
CA MET A 1 12.41 -15.26 5.27
C MET A 1 11.09 -14.50 5.39
N ALA A 2 10.40 -14.52 6.54
CA ALA A 2 9.08 -13.89 6.70
C ALA A 2 9.07 -12.39 6.36
N TYR A 3 10.13 -11.66 6.73
CA TYR A 3 10.29 -10.25 6.43
C TYR A 3 10.34 -9.97 4.91
N ASP A 4 11.12 -10.75 4.16
CA ASP A 4 11.21 -10.59 2.69
C ASP A 4 9.85 -10.85 2.01
N ALA A 5 9.06 -11.79 2.54
CA ALA A 5 7.71 -12.05 2.05
C ALA A 5 6.78 -10.86 2.29
N VAL A 6 6.89 -10.18 3.45
CA VAL A 6 6.15 -8.95 3.74
C VAL A 6 6.53 -7.85 2.74
N LEU A 7 7.83 -7.60 2.53
CA LEU A 7 8.29 -6.59 1.57
C LEU A 7 7.79 -6.88 0.15
N ARG A 8 7.85 -8.15 -0.29
CA ARG A 8 7.34 -8.60 -1.58
C ARG A 8 5.84 -8.31 -1.72
N ASN A 9 5.05 -8.58 -0.69
CA ASN A 9 3.60 -8.34 -0.69
C ASN A 9 3.27 -6.85 -0.71
N LEU A 10 4.00 -6.02 0.05
CA LEU A 10 3.87 -4.56 -0.02
C LEU A 10 4.19 -4.02 -1.42
N ALA A 11 5.17 -4.61 -2.11
CA ALA A 11 5.48 -4.26 -3.49
C ALA A 11 4.34 -4.64 -4.47
N VAL A 12 3.69 -5.80 -4.28
CA VAL A 12 2.51 -6.21 -5.06
C VAL A 12 1.38 -5.21 -4.88
N ILE A 13 1.09 -4.82 -3.64
CA ILE A 13 0.03 -3.86 -3.33
C ILE A 13 0.30 -2.53 -4.04
N GLY A 14 1.54 -2.03 -3.97
CA GLY A 14 1.92 -0.80 -4.67
C GLY A 14 1.75 -0.88 -6.19
N GLU A 15 2.09 -2.01 -6.81
CA GLU A 15 1.84 -2.23 -8.26
C GLU A 15 0.34 -2.26 -8.57
N ALA A 16 -0.46 -2.98 -7.77
CA ALA A 16 -1.90 -3.06 -7.98
C ALA A 16 -2.57 -1.67 -7.91
N VAL A 17 -2.14 -0.82 -6.96
CA VAL A 17 -2.62 0.56 -6.83
C VAL A 17 -2.29 1.41 -8.06
N ARG A 18 -1.13 1.20 -8.71
CA ARG A 18 -0.80 1.92 -9.95
C ARG A 18 -1.80 1.60 -11.06
N THR A 19 -2.25 0.34 -11.14
CA THR A 19 -3.19 -0.13 -12.16
C THR A 19 -4.65 0.18 -11.86
N LEU A 20 -4.98 0.67 -10.66
CA LEU A 20 -6.36 1.06 -10.34
C LEU A 20 -6.84 2.19 -11.27
N PRO A 21 -8.09 2.10 -11.79
CA PRO A 21 -8.71 3.17 -12.56
C PRO A 21 -8.77 4.49 -11.77
N SER A 22 -8.78 5.62 -12.46
CA SER A 22 -8.90 6.95 -11.84
C SER A 22 -10.16 7.05 -11.01
N GLU A 23 -11.27 6.50 -11.49
CA GLU A 23 -12.59 6.58 -10.84
C GLU A 23 -12.56 5.94 -9.45
N VAL A 24 -11.79 4.87 -9.27
CA VAL A 24 -11.62 4.21 -7.96
C VAL A 24 -10.80 5.08 -7.01
N LYS A 25 -9.75 5.72 -7.53
CA LYS A 25 -8.88 6.60 -6.73
C LYS A 25 -9.62 7.87 -6.33
N ASP A 26 -10.36 8.45 -7.26
CA ASP A 26 -11.12 9.68 -7.09
C ASP A 26 -12.31 9.48 -6.15
N ALA A 27 -12.89 8.28 -6.09
CA ALA A 27 -13.94 7.93 -5.13
C ALA A 27 -13.45 7.87 -3.67
N ARG A 28 -12.14 7.74 -3.43
CA ARG A 28 -11.52 7.65 -2.09
C ARG A 28 -10.29 8.56 -2.00
N PRO A 29 -10.48 9.89 -2.01
CA PRO A 29 -9.38 10.85 -1.93
C PRO A 29 -8.71 10.88 -0.55
N ASP A 30 -9.33 10.27 0.46
CA ASP A 30 -8.79 10.04 1.80
C ASP A 30 -7.63 9.04 1.82
N VAL A 31 -7.56 8.16 0.82
CA VAL A 31 -6.47 7.19 0.69
C VAL A 31 -5.28 7.81 0.00
N ALA A 32 -4.09 7.67 0.61
CA ALA A 32 -2.84 8.20 0.08
C ALA A 32 -2.29 7.36 -1.10
N TRP A 33 -3.03 7.27 -2.21
CA TRP A 33 -2.68 6.49 -3.40
C TRP A 33 -1.25 6.68 -3.90
N PRO A 34 -0.72 7.92 -3.99
CA PRO A 34 0.65 8.13 -4.46
C PRO A 34 1.69 7.50 -3.54
N ALA A 35 1.46 7.52 -2.22
CA ALA A 35 2.37 6.93 -1.24
C ALA A 35 2.36 5.40 -1.35
N ILE A 36 1.19 4.78 -1.50
CA ILE A 36 1.07 3.32 -1.65
C ILE A 36 1.72 2.85 -2.95
N ALA A 37 1.48 3.57 -4.06
CA ALA A 37 2.15 3.29 -5.34
C ALA A 37 3.68 3.47 -5.26
N GLY A 38 4.14 4.50 -4.53
CA GLY A 38 5.55 4.80 -4.33
C GLY A 38 6.29 3.77 -3.47
N LEU A 39 5.59 3.13 -2.51
CA LEU A 39 6.17 2.14 -1.59
C LEU A 39 6.91 1.04 -2.33
N ARG A 40 6.35 0.54 -3.45
CA ARG A 40 6.97 -0.46 -4.33
C ARG A 40 8.41 -0.09 -4.71
N ASN A 41 8.65 1.15 -5.11
CA ASN A 41 9.97 1.58 -5.57
C ASN A 41 10.97 1.55 -4.41
N VAL A 42 10.54 1.95 -3.22
CA VAL A 42 11.37 1.90 -2.01
C VAL A 42 11.74 0.45 -1.66
N VAL A 43 10.76 -0.46 -1.63
CA VAL A 43 11.04 -1.85 -1.22
C VAL A 43 11.79 -2.67 -2.28
N ILE A 44 11.73 -2.32 -3.56
CA ILE A 44 12.42 -3.05 -4.65
C ILE A 44 13.78 -2.40 -4.99
N HIS A 45 13.84 -1.09 -5.17
CA HIS A 45 15.02 -0.40 -5.71
C HIS A 45 15.88 0.26 -4.64
N GLU A 46 15.29 0.62 -3.51
CA GLU A 46 15.97 1.28 -2.39
C GLU A 46 15.94 0.42 -1.13
N TYR A 47 15.98 -0.91 -1.28
CA TYR A 47 15.83 -1.88 -0.20
C TYR A 47 16.81 -1.64 0.97
N PHE A 48 17.99 -1.09 0.69
CA PHE A 48 19.00 -0.72 1.69
C PHE A 48 18.59 0.45 2.59
N LYS A 49 17.59 1.25 2.19
CA LYS A 49 17.01 2.34 3.00
C LYS A 49 15.76 1.91 3.77
N VAL A 50 15.28 0.67 3.57
CA VAL A 50 14.07 0.19 4.21
C VAL A 50 14.31 0.04 5.71
N ASN A 51 13.53 0.78 6.50
CA ASN A 51 13.54 0.67 7.95
C ASN A 51 12.48 -0.36 8.41
N PRO A 52 12.87 -1.46 9.08
CA PRO A 52 11.92 -2.48 9.55
C PRO A 52 10.82 -1.93 10.48
N ALA A 53 11.10 -0.88 11.26
CA ALA A 53 10.10 -0.26 12.12
C ALA A 53 8.98 0.42 11.30
N ILE A 54 9.34 1.05 10.17
CA ILE A 54 8.36 1.65 9.25
C ILE A 54 7.55 0.56 8.56
N ILE A 55 8.18 -0.54 8.15
CA ILE A 55 7.47 -1.68 7.56
C ILE A 55 6.48 -2.28 8.55
N ARG A 56 6.87 -2.40 9.82
CA ARG A 56 5.99 -2.89 10.87
C ARG A 56 4.80 -1.93 11.08
N ASP A 57 5.05 -0.62 11.12
CA ASP A 57 4.00 0.39 11.21
C ASP A 57 2.99 0.27 10.04
N ILE A 58 3.47 0.13 8.81
CA ILE A 58 2.61 -0.08 7.62
C ILE A 58 1.69 -1.29 7.83
N VAL A 59 2.26 -2.42 8.27
CA VAL A 59 1.51 -3.67 8.48
C VAL A 59 0.46 -3.51 9.57
N ASP A 60 0.83 -2.93 10.70
CA ASP A 60 -0.03 -2.86 11.88
C ASP A 60 -1.12 -1.79 11.74
N ASN A 61 -0.79 -0.64 11.13
CA ASN A 61 -1.60 0.57 11.23
C ASN A 61 -2.23 1.01 9.89
N HIS A 62 -1.71 0.58 8.74
CA HIS A 62 -2.16 1.12 7.43
C HIS A 62 -2.85 0.09 6.54
N LEU A 63 -2.52 -1.19 6.64
CA LEU A 63 -3.14 -2.21 5.78
C LEU A 63 -4.62 -2.44 6.09
N VAL A 64 -5.02 -2.38 7.37
CA VAL A 64 -6.43 -2.55 7.76
C VAL A 64 -7.30 -1.38 7.27
N PRO A 65 -6.95 -0.10 7.52
CA PRO A 65 -7.69 1.03 6.95
C PRO A 65 -7.76 1.00 5.42
N LEU A 66 -6.66 0.64 4.74
CA LEU A 66 -6.66 0.51 3.28
C LEU A 66 -7.66 -0.55 2.79
N ARG A 67 -7.69 -1.71 3.46
CA ARG A 67 -8.66 -2.78 3.14
C ARG A 67 -10.08 -2.27 3.33
N GLU A 68 -10.37 -1.64 4.47
CA GLU A 68 -11.70 -1.10 4.78
C GLU A 68 -12.13 -0.07 3.73
N ALA A 69 -11.19 0.77 3.29
CA ALA A 69 -11.45 1.75 2.25
C ALA A 69 -11.76 1.15 0.87
N LEU A 70 -11.34 -0.09 0.62
CA LEU A 70 -11.62 -0.80 -0.64
C LEU A 70 -12.86 -1.69 -0.56
N THR A 71 -13.22 -2.18 0.64
CA THR A 71 -14.33 -3.12 0.83
C THR A 71 -15.64 -2.46 1.23
N GLN A 72 -15.59 -1.26 1.82
CA GLN A 72 -16.80 -0.49 2.07
C GLN A 72 -17.27 0.12 0.74
N SER A 73 -18.39 -0.39 0.20
CA SER A 73 -19.10 0.32 -0.86
C SER A 73 -19.51 1.69 -0.34
N PRO A 74 -19.46 2.75 -1.17
CA PRO A 74 -20.20 3.97 -0.82
C PRO A 74 -21.65 3.55 -0.58
N GLU A 75 -22.19 3.86 0.60
CA GLU A 75 -23.62 3.67 0.84
C GLU A 75 -24.40 4.38 -0.27
N PRO A 76 -25.48 3.76 -0.78
CA PRO A 76 -26.33 4.34 -1.83
C PRO A 76 -26.98 5.66 -1.42
#